data_AF-A0A3N5QLR6-F1
#
_entry.id   AF-A0A3N5QLR6-F1
#
_cell.length_a   1.000
_cell.length_b   1.000
_cell.length_c   1.000
_cell.angle_alpha   90.00
_cell.angle_beta   90.00
_cell.angle_gamma   90.00
#
_symmetry.space_group_name_H-M   'P 1'
#
loop_
_entity.id
_entity.type
_entity.pdbx_description
1 polymer ?
#
loop_
_entity_poly.entity_id
_entity_poly.type
_entity_poly.pdbx_seq_one_letter_code
_entity_poly.pdbx_strand_id
1 'polypeptide(L)'
;TVLSKRKLLELVEGKHVSGWDDPRMPTLSGMRRRGVTPESIRAFCERVGVSKHNSVVELALFEHTLRDDLNTRAPRVLTVLRPLEVVIEDFPEGRVEELDAAYWPHDIPKQGSRKLPFSRVIYIERDDFMEQPPKDFFRLSPGAEVRLRHAYVIRCTRVEKDSSGNIVRLYATHDPQTRGDAGHAGGRKVKGTIHWVSAAHSVPVEVRLYDRLCTAESPGDDGRSFVDDLNPHSLVVVPDARAEASLAAAQPGERFQFERQGYFFADPEDSRPGKPVFNRIVGLKDTWAKITTRAAPQKSSPAHKPVAAKEQAPRPIELEPEAVALRDQHGLSAEAAKVLAGDAALRTLFEATLALHPNAKSVAAWLVNELRGQASIDALPLGATELAELVRLVDDGAISGAAGKEVLAEMLASGKPAAQIVADKGLRQIADAGALEPVVAQVLADNADAVARYRAGNKNLLGAFVGMVMKATRGSASPKLARELVEKQLG
;
A
#
# COMPACT_ATOMS: atom_id res chain seq x y z
N THR A 1 -13.62 6.34 13.56
CA THR A 1 -13.75 5.39 14.71
C THR A 1 -14.35 6.13 15.89
N VAL A 2 -15.15 5.46 16.73
CA VAL A 2 -15.77 6.08 17.91
C VAL A 2 -15.08 5.62 19.19
N LEU A 3 -14.73 6.55 20.07
CA LEU A 3 -14.02 6.27 21.34
C LEU A 3 -14.81 6.63 22.61
N SER A 4 -15.96 7.32 22.47
CA SER A 4 -16.79 7.71 23.61
C SER A 4 -17.37 6.48 24.31
N LYS A 5 -17.21 6.39 25.65
CA LYS A 5 -17.79 5.32 26.47
C LYS A 5 -19.28 5.14 26.24
N ARG A 6 -20.04 6.24 26.11
CA ARG A 6 -21.49 6.21 25.84
C ARG A 6 -21.80 5.52 24.52
N LYS A 7 -21.13 5.94 23.44
CA LYS A 7 -21.34 5.37 22.11
C LYS A 7 -20.86 3.91 22.03
N LEU A 8 -19.77 3.55 22.71
CA LEU A 8 -19.31 2.15 22.77
C LEU A 8 -20.28 1.24 23.53
N LEU A 9 -20.88 1.73 24.63
CA LEU A 9 -21.91 0.99 25.35
C LEU A 9 -23.14 0.76 24.48
N GLU A 10 -23.56 1.78 23.73
CA GLU A 10 -24.70 1.70 22.79
C GLU A 10 -24.47 0.63 21.70
N LEU A 11 -23.24 0.49 21.19
CA LEU A 11 -22.89 -0.58 20.24
C LEU A 11 -23.08 -1.98 20.84
N VAL A 12 -22.72 -2.17 22.11
CA VAL A 12 -22.78 -3.46 22.79
C VAL A 12 -24.22 -3.79 23.21
N GLU A 13 -24.91 -2.86 23.89
CA GLU A 13 -26.29 -3.04 24.34
C GLU A 13 -27.27 -3.16 23.16
N GLY A 14 -27.02 -2.40 22.09
CA GLY A 14 -27.77 -2.48 20.83
C GLY A 14 -27.41 -3.69 19.95
N LYS A 15 -26.47 -4.55 20.37
CA LYS A 15 -26.01 -5.75 19.63
C LYS A 15 -25.51 -5.45 18.20
N HIS A 16 -24.98 -4.25 17.97
CA HIS A 16 -24.30 -3.91 16.72
C HIS A 16 -22.93 -4.60 16.61
N VAL A 17 -22.35 -4.94 17.76
CA VAL A 17 -21.14 -5.77 17.92
C VAL A 17 -21.43 -6.97 18.83
N SER A 18 -20.60 -8.01 18.76
CA SER A 18 -20.79 -9.24 19.55
C SER A 18 -20.47 -9.04 21.05
N GLY A 19 -19.70 -8.01 21.40
CA GLY A 19 -19.29 -7.71 22.76
C GLY A 19 -18.18 -6.68 22.83
N TRP A 20 -17.63 -6.47 24.04
CA TRP A 20 -16.51 -5.54 24.27
C TRP A 20 -15.19 -6.01 23.67
N ASP A 21 -15.07 -7.29 23.37
CA ASP A 21 -13.92 -7.94 22.73
C ASP A 21 -14.15 -8.20 21.23
N ASP A 22 -15.23 -7.71 20.63
CA ASP A 22 -15.46 -7.81 19.19
C ASP A 22 -14.27 -7.19 18.42
N PRO A 23 -13.69 -7.89 17.43
CA PRO A 23 -12.55 -7.39 16.66
C PRO A 23 -12.75 -6.06 15.91
N ARG A 24 -14.00 -5.60 15.76
CA ARG A 24 -14.33 -4.29 15.19
C ARG A 24 -14.25 -3.17 16.22
N MET A 25 -14.26 -3.49 17.51
CA MET A 25 -14.21 -2.53 18.60
C MET A 25 -12.79 -1.95 18.77
N PRO A 26 -12.66 -0.64 19.05
CA PRO A 26 -11.37 -0.01 19.31
C PRO A 26 -10.87 -0.22 20.75
N THR A 27 -11.38 -1.25 21.45
CA THR A 27 -10.93 -1.65 22.78
C THR A 27 -9.65 -2.47 22.68
N LEU A 28 -8.82 -2.47 23.73
CA LEU A 28 -7.63 -3.32 23.77
C LEU A 28 -7.98 -4.82 23.68
N SER A 29 -9.10 -5.23 24.26
CA SER A 29 -9.64 -6.60 24.14
C SER A 29 -10.03 -6.92 22.69
N GLY A 30 -10.77 -6.02 22.02
CA GLY A 30 -11.15 -6.17 20.62
C GLY A 30 -9.95 -6.21 19.68
N MET A 31 -8.99 -5.30 19.86
CA MET A 31 -7.73 -5.30 19.13
C MET A 31 -6.95 -6.60 19.34
N ARG A 32 -6.85 -7.09 20.58
CA ARG A 32 -6.17 -8.36 20.89
C ARG A 32 -6.85 -9.54 20.18
N ARG A 33 -8.19 -9.64 20.23
CA ARG A 33 -8.95 -10.70 19.54
C ARG A 33 -8.90 -10.58 18.02
N ARG A 34 -8.80 -9.35 17.49
CA ARG A 34 -8.51 -9.09 16.07
C ARG A 34 -7.15 -9.64 15.64
N GLY A 35 -6.21 -9.81 16.59
CA GLY A 35 -4.85 -10.27 16.35
C GLY A 35 -3.80 -9.16 16.29
N VAL A 36 -4.15 -7.93 16.66
CA VAL A 36 -3.20 -6.83 16.84
C VAL A 36 -2.14 -7.24 17.88
N THR A 37 -0.88 -6.93 17.59
CA THR A 37 0.23 -7.25 18.50
C THR A 37 0.43 -6.11 19.50
N PRO A 38 0.80 -6.41 20.76
CA PRO A 38 1.21 -5.38 21.72
C PRO A 38 2.32 -4.47 21.17
N GLU A 39 3.25 -5.04 20.41
CA GLU A 39 4.39 -4.36 19.78
C GLU A 39 3.92 -3.29 18.79
N SER A 40 2.96 -3.62 17.92
CA SER A 40 2.42 -2.67 16.94
C SER A 40 1.68 -1.50 17.58
N ILE A 41 1.00 -1.72 18.72
CA ILE A 41 0.33 -0.66 19.48
C ILE A 41 1.37 0.29 20.08
N ARG A 42 2.42 -0.23 20.72
CA ARG A 42 3.49 0.60 21.29
C ARG A 42 4.20 1.40 20.21
N ALA A 43 4.58 0.76 19.10
CA ALA A 43 5.20 1.44 17.96
C ALA A 43 4.29 2.52 17.34
N PHE A 44 2.97 2.28 17.30
CA PHE A 44 2.01 3.30 16.88
C PHE A 44 1.98 4.50 17.83
N CYS A 45 1.87 4.26 19.14
CA CYS A 45 1.90 5.32 20.15
C CYS A 45 3.19 6.15 20.09
N GLU A 46 4.34 5.49 19.95
CA GLU A 46 5.65 6.16 19.79
C GLU A 46 5.68 7.06 18.54
N ARG A 47 5.12 6.58 17.42
CA ARG A 47 5.12 7.30 16.15
C ARG A 47 4.16 8.49 16.12
N VAL A 48 3.02 8.39 16.81
CA VAL A 48 2.09 9.51 16.99
C VAL A 48 2.69 10.57 17.90
N GLY A 49 3.50 10.16 18.88
CA GLY A 49 4.13 11.05 19.84
C GLY A 49 3.14 11.59 20.87
N VAL A 50 3.64 12.45 21.75
CA VAL A 50 2.85 13.13 22.79
C VAL A 50 2.91 14.62 22.55
N SER A 51 1.75 15.25 22.35
CA SER A 51 1.63 16.69 22.15
C SER A 51 0.48 17.24 22.98
N LYS A 52 0.52 18.56 23.26
CA LYS A 52 -0.60 19.27 23.93
C LYS A 52 -1.68 19.72 22.94
N HIS A 53 -1.48 19.54 21.64
CA HIS A 53 -2.44 19.90 20.61
C HIS A 53 -3.30 18.68 20.25
N ASN A 54 -4.59 18.92 20.05
CA ASN A 54 -5.50 17.90 19.55
C ASN A 54 -5.17 17.59 18.08
N SER A 55 -4.94 16.32 17.77
CA SER A 55 -4.75 15.85 16.40
C SER A 55 -5.59 14.59 16.16
N VAL A 56 -6.12 14.45 14.95
CA VAL A 56 -6.78 13.22 14.50
C VAL A 56 -5.75 12.41 13.74
N VAL A 57 -5.52 11.18 14.20
CA VAL A 57 -4.58 10.26 13.54
C VAL A 57 -5.33 9.40 12.53
N GLU A 58 -4.84 9.38 11.29
CA GLU A 58 -5.42 8.53 10.26
C GLU A 58 -5.25 7.04 10.60
N LEU A 59 -6.32 6.26 10.42
CA LEU A 59 -6.29 4.80 10.61
C LEU A 59 -5.24 4.13 9.72
N ALA A 60 -4.91 4.72 8.56
CA ALA A 60 -3.88 4.23 7.66
C ALA A 60 -2.50 4.14 8.33
N LEU A 61 -2.17 5.05 9.26
CA LEU A 61 -0.92 5.00 10.02
C LEU A 61 -0.88 3.79 10.96
N PHE A 62 -2.00 3.51 11.65
CA PHE A 62 -2.13 2.33 12.50
C PHE A 62 -2.05 1.03 11.72
N GLU A 63 -2.71 0.97 10.56
CA GLU A 63 -2.59 -0.20 9.69
C GLU A 63 -1.17 -0.36 9.10
N HIS A 64 -0.45 0.73 8.87
CA HIS A 64 0.94 0.68 8.45
C HIS A 64 1.83 0.07 9.53
N THR A 65 1.73 0.53 10.79
CA THR A 65 2.53 -0.02 11.89
C THR A 65 2.21 -1.48 12.16
N LEU A 66 0.94 -1.89 11.99
CA LEU A 66 0.54 -3.30 12.02
C LEU A 66 1.24 -4.12 10.92
N ARG A 67 1.20 -3.65 9.68
CA ARG A 67 1.83 -4.35 8.56
C ARG A 67 3.34 -4.48 8.75
N ASP A 68 4.01 -3.45 9.24
CA ASP A 68 5.45 -3.46 9.50
C ASP A 68 5.83 -4.52 10.54
N ASP A 69 5.12 -4.56 11.67
CA ASP A 69 5.37 -5.54 12.73
C ASP A 69 5.10 -6.97 12.26
N LEU A 70 3.96 -7.20 11.61
CA LEU A 70 3.55 -8.53 11.17
C LEU A 70 4.40 -9.07 10.00
N ASN A 71 4.97 -8.19 9.16
CA ASN A 71 5.81 -8.59 8.03
C ASN A 71 7.01 -9.46 8.46
N THR A 72 7.57 -9.23 9.65
CA THR A 72 8.72 -9.98 10.15
C THR A 72 8.33 -11.14 11.07
N ARG A 73 7.06 -11.22 11.49
CA ARG A 73 6.57 -12.17 12.51
C ARG A 73 5.69 -13.28 11.96
N ALA A 74 4.96 -13.04 10.87
CA ALA A 74 3.96 -13.98 10.39
C ALA A 74 4.51 -14.87 9.25
N PRO A 75 4.53 -16.21 9.40
CA PRO A 75 4.85 -17.11 8.28
C PRO A 75 3.85 -16.96 7.13
N ARG A 76 4.32 -17.14 5.90
CA ARG A 76 3.53 -17.05 4.66
C ARG A 76 2.94 -18.42 4.32
N VAL A 77 1.64 -18.43 4.10
CA VAL A 77 0.85 -19.61 3.77
C VAL A 77 -0.16 -19.26 2.68
N LEU A 78 -0.62 -20.27 1.95
CA LEU A 78 -1.62 -20.14 0.91
C LEU A 78 -3.01 -20.42 1.48
N THR A 79 -3.95 -19.53 1.21
CA THR A 79 -5.37 -19.72 1.57
C THR A 79 -6.21 -19.01 0.52
N VAL A 80 -7.20 -19.74 0.00
CA VAL A 80 -8.16 -19.26 -0.99
C VAL A 80 -9.46 -18.96 -0.28
N LEU A 81 -9.87 -17.70 -0.27
CA LEU A 81 -11.07 -17.22 0.41
C LEU A 81 -12.32 -17.59 -0.40
N ARG A 82 -12.32 -17.34 -1.71
CA ARG A 82 -13.45 -17.62 -2.60
C ARG A 82 -13.05 -18.66 -3.64
N PRO A 83 -13.12 -19.97 -3.31
CA PRO A 83 -12.59 -21.02 -4.17
C PRO A 83 -13.30 -21.07 -5.53
N LEU A 84 -12.47 -21.12 -6.57
CA LEU A 84 -12.84 -21.48 -7.93
C LEU A 84 -12.01 -22.70 -8.33
N GLU A 85 -12.69 -23.78 -8.72
CA GLU A 85 -12.07 -25.03 -9.10
C GLU A 85 -11.34 -24.91 -10.44
N VAL A 86 -10.12 -25.43 -10.50
CA VAL A 86 -9.32 -25.56 -11.72
C VAL A 86 -8.86 -27.01 -11.85
N VAL A 87 -9.14 -27.62 -13.00
CA VAL A 87 -8.67 -28.96 -13.36
C VAL A 87 -7.49 -28.85 -14.31
N ILE A 88 -6.34 -29.36 -13.89
CA ILE A 88 -5.11 -29.44 -14.69
C ILE A 88 -5.19 -30.69 -15.58
N GLU A 89 -5.62 -30.51 -16.82
CA GLU A 89 -6.05 -31.58 -17.73
C GLU A 89 -4.94 -32.58 -18.06
N ASP A 90 -3.69 -32.12 -18.11
CA ASP A 90 -2.50 -32.90 -18.42
C ASP A 90 -1.76 -33.43 -17.17
N PHE A 91 -2.27 -33.16 -15.96
CA PHE A 91 -1.71 -33.74 -14.73
C PHE A 91 -2.43 -35.05 -14.37
N PRO A 92 -1.70 -36.18 -14.17
CA PRO A 92 -2.33 -37.49 -13.95
C PRO A 92 -3.30 -37.52 -12.76
N GLU A 93 -4.43 -38.20 -12.94
CA GLU A 93 -5.38 -38.44 -11.85
C GLU A 93 -4.76 -39.30 -10.75
N GLY A 94 -5.07 -39.01 -9.48
CA GLY A 94 -4.52 -39.69 -8.32
C GLY A 94 -3.05 -39.37 -8.00
N ARG A 95 -2.29 -38.74 -8.91
CA ARG A 95 -0.93 -38.27 -8.62
C ARG A 95 -0.97 -37.07 -7.69
N VAL A 96 -0.08 -37.08 -6.70
CA VAL A 96 0.19 -35.96 -5.80
C VAL A 96 1.68 -35.69 -5.81
N GLU A 97 2.05 -34.42 -5.95
CA GLU A 97 3.43 -33.99 -5.84
C GLU A 97 3.62 -33.00 -4.70
N GLU A 98 4.57 -33.29 -3.83
CA GLU A 98 4.95 -32.38 -2.76
C GLU A 98 5.94 -31.33 -3.27
N LEU A 99 5.57 -30.06 -3.15
CA LEU A 99 6.39 -28.92 -3.51
C LEU A 99 6.94 -28.25 -2.26
N ASP A 100 8.21 -27.85 -2.28
CA ASP A 100 8.83 -27.11 -1.18
C ASP A 100 8.46 -25.64 -1.24
N ALA A 101 7.93 -25.10 -0.14
CA ALA A 101 7.60 -23.69 -0.02
C ALA A 101 8.16 -23.10 1.29
N ALA A 102 8.98 -22.06 1.16
CA ALA A 102 9.50 -21.33 2.31
C ALA A 102 8.39 -20.54 3.03
N TYR A 103 8.40 -20.54 4.36
CA TYR A 103 7.49 -19.70 5.14
C TYR A 103 7.88 -18.22 5.10
N TRP A 104 9.14 -17.94 4.83
CA TRP A 104 9.71 -16.59 4.91
C TRP A 104 10.25 -16.18 3.56
N PRO A 105 10.02 -14.92 3.14
CA PRO A 105 10.70 -14.39 1.96
C PRO A 105 12.19 -14.17 2.27
N HIS A 106 12.99 -14.05 1.20
CA HIS A 106 14.45 -13.99 1.27
C HIS A 106 15.03 -12.82 2.10
N ASP A 107 14.27 -11.74 2.27
CA ASP A 107 14.63 -10.55 3.05
C ASP A 107 14.39 -10.71 4.56
N ILE A 108 13.69 -11.77 4.98
CA ILE A 108 13.43 -12.05 6.39
C ILE A 108 14.41 -13.12 6.87
N PRO A 109 15.25 -12.85 7.89
CA PRO A 109 16.30 -13.77 8.35
C PRO A 109 15.72 -14.89 9.24
N LYS A 110 14.72 -15.61 8.74
CA LYS A 110 14.10 -16.77 9.38
C LYS A 110 14.09 -17.93 8.42
N GLN A 111 14.38 -19.11 8.95
CA GLN A 111 14.34 -20.35 8.20
C GLN A 111 13.01 -21.07 8.42
N GLY A 112 12.74 -22.08 7.60
CA GLY A 112 11.56 -22.92 7.68
C GLY A 112 10.85 -23.02 6.35
N SER A 113 10.47 -24.24 6.01
CA SER A 113 9.67 -24.56 4.83
C SER A 113 8.56 -25.55 5.21
N ARG A 114 7.63 -25.73 4.28
CA ARG A 114 6.61 -26.78 4.33
C ARG A 114 6.49 -27.45 2.99
N LYS A 115 5.79 -28.59 2.99
CA LYS A 115 5.37 -29.27 1.77
C LYS A 115 3.98 -28.80 1.37
N LEU A 116 3.83 -28.47 0.09
CA LEU A 116 2.57 -28.11 -0.54
C LEU A 116 2.16 -29.23 -1.51
N PRO A 117 1.05 -29.94 -1.25
CA PRO A 117 0.55 -30.94 -2.17
C PRO A 117 0.00 -30.27 -3.41
N PHE A 118 0.54 -30.63 -4.57
CA PHE A 118 0.01 -30.30 -5.89
C PHE A 118 -0.69 -31.51 -6.49
N SER A 119 -1.89 -31.30 -7.03
CA SER A 119 -2.73 -32.36 -7.58
C SER A 119 -3.46 -31.87 -8.82
N ARG A 120 -4.10 -32.80 -9.54
CA ARG A 120 -4.91 -32.51 -10.74
C ARG A 120 -5.96 -31.42 -10.51
N VAL A 121 -6.63 -31.42 -9.35
CA VAL A 121 -7.66 -30.42 -9.02
C VAL A 121 -7.13 -29.47 -7.97
N ILE A 122 -7.21 -28.17 -8.24
CA ILE A 122 -6.79 -27.09 -7.34
C ILE A 122 -7.91 -26.05 -7.19
N TYR A 123 -7.85 -25.25 -6.14
CA TYR A 123 -8.63 -24.03 -5.99
C TYR A 123 -7.72 -22.81 -6.17
N ILE A 124 -8.26 -21.79 -6.85
CA ILE A 124 -7.72 -20.43 -6.92
C ILE A 124 -8.78 -19.44 -6.42
N GLU A 125 -8.42 -18.18 -6.22
CA GLU A 125 -9.43 -17.15 -5.98
C GLU A 125 -10.31 -16.94 -7.19
N ARG A 126 -11.62 -16.79 -6.96
CA ARG A 126 -12.57 -16.40 -8.00
C ARG A 126 -12.17 -15.12 -8.72
N ASP A 127 -11.59 -14.15 -7.99
CA ASP A 127 -11.16 -12.86 -8.53
C ASP A 127 -9.83 -12.94 -9.31
N ASP A 128 -9.15 -14.09 -9.28
CA ASP A 128 -7.95 -14.35 -10.08
C ASP A 128 -8.26 -14.83 -11.51
N PHE A 129 -9.55 -14.95 -11.85
CA PHE A 129 -9.99 -15.27 -13.20
C PHE A 129 -10.92 -14.20 -13.77
N MET A 130 -10.73 -13.87 -15.05
CA MET A 130 -11.63 -12.97 -15.78
C MET A 130 -11.71 -13.39 -17.25
N GLU A 131 -12.92 -13.57 -17.78
CA GLU A 131 -13.10 -13.95 -19.20
C GLU A 131 -12.70 -12.82 -20.15
N GLN A 132 -13.01 -11.58 -19.78
CA GLN A 132 -12.73 -10.38 -20.57
C GLN A 132 -11.82 -9.47 -19.75
N PRO A 133 -10.52 -9.79 -19.64
CA PRO A 133 -9.59 -9.05 -18.80
C PRO A 133 -9.31 -7.64 -19.37
N PRO A 134 -9.25 -6.58 -18.55
CA PRO A 134 -8.64 -5.33 -18.96
C PRO A 134 -7.14 -5.52 -19.20
N LYS A 135 -6.51 -4.59 -19.94
CA LYS A 135 -5.10 -4.69 -20.37
C LYS A 135 -4.09 -4.95 -19.24
N ASP A 136 -4.40 -4.46 -18.03
CA ASP A 136 -3.53 -4.54 -16.86
C ASP A 136 -3.93 -5.67 -15.88
N PHE A 137 -4.77 -6.60 -16.32
CA PHE A 137 -5.10 -7.80 -15.57
C PHE A 137 -4.08 -8.90 -15.85
N PHE A 138 -3.16 -9.12 -14.93
CA PHE A 138 -2.07 -10.10 -15.06
C PHE A 138 -2.37 -11.47 -14.44
N ARG A 139 -3.64 -11.79 -14.17
CA ARG A 139 -4.05 -13.11 -13.65
C ARG A 139 -4.61 -13.99 -14.78
N LEU A 140 -5.38 -15.01 -14.44
CA LEU A 140 -5.82 -16.02 -15.40
C LEU A 140 -7.00 -15.53 -16.26
N SER A 141 -6.94 -15.80 -17.55
CA SER A 141 -8.01 -15.53 -18.51
C SER A 141 -7.96 -16.59 -19.61
N PRO A 142 -9.02 -16.77 -20.42
CA PRO A 142 -9.02 -17.76 -21.50
C PRO A 142 -7.80 -17.64 -22.41
N GLY A 143 -7.05 -18.74 -22.58
CA GLY A 143 -5.81 -18.80 -23.38
C GLY A 143 -4.57 -18.16 -22.73
N ALA A 144 -4.71 -17.44 -21.62
CA ALA A 144 -3.61 -16.79 -20.92
C ALA A 144 -2.94 -17.71 -19.91
N GLU A 145 -1.72 -17.32 -19.52
CA GLU A 145 -0.89 -18.05 -18.58
C GLU A 145 -0.68 -17.29 -17.29
N VAL A 146 -0.61 -18.04 -16.19
CA VAL A 146 -0.31 -17.49 -14.86
C VAL A 146 0.61 -18.45 -14.12
N ARG A 147 1.48 -17.90 -13.27
CA ARG A 147 2.29 -18.71 -12.37
C ARG A 147 1.49 -19.02 -11.11
N LEU A 148 1.45 -20.29 -10.73
CA LEU A 148 1.01 -20.70 -9.41
C LEU A 148 2.17 -20.54 -8.43
N ARG A 149 1.92 -19.86 -7.30
CA ARG A 149 2.93 -19.60 -6.27
C ARG A 149 3.57 -20.91 -5.79
N HIS A 150 4.91 -20.98 -5.73
CA HIS A 150 5.69 -22.17 -5.35
C HIS A 150 5.49 -23.40 -6.26
N ALA A 151 4.86 -23.24 -7.43
CA ALA A 151 4.44 -24.35 -8.28
C ALA A 151 4.65 -24.01 -9.77
N TYR A 152 3.81 -24.59 -10.64
CA TYR A 152 3.95 -24.52 -12.09
C TYR A 152 3.32 -23.25 -12.69
N VAL A 153 3.67 -22.96 -13.93
CA VAL A 153 2.86 -22.12 -14.82
C VAL A 153 1.71 -22.95 -15.37
N ILE A 154 0.51 -22.38 -15.39
CA ILE A 154 -0.68 -22.98 -16.00
C ILE A 154 -1.25 -22.08 -17.09
N ARG A 155 -1.93 -22.67 -18.07
CA ARG A 155 -2.64 -21.99 -19.15
C ARG A 155 -4.10 -22.40 -19.17
N CYS A 156 -5.02 -21.43 -19.10
CA CYS A 156 -6.45 -21.72 -19.17
C CYS A 156 -6.85 -22.17 -20.58
N THR A 157 -7.37 -23.39 -20.71
CA THR A 157 -7.83 -23.98 -21.98
C THR A 157 -9.33 -23.80 -22.18
N ARG A 158 -10.11 -23.91 -21.09
CA ARG A 158 -11.58 -23.95 -21.15
C ARG A 158 -12.21 -23.40 -19.87
N VAL A 159 -13.41 -22.85 -20.01
CA VAL A 159 -14.26 -22.37 -18.91
C VAL A 159 -15.57 -23.16 -18.93
N GLU A 160 -15.98 -23.67 -17.78
CA GLU A 160 -17.28 -24.32 -17.59
C GLU A 160 -18.21 -23.38 -16.84
N LYS A 161 -19.44 -23.23 -17.36
CA LYS A 161 -20.49 -22.40 -16.79
C LYS A 161 -21.72 -23.23 -16.46
N ASP A 162 -22.45 -22.82 -15.43
CA ASP A 162 -23.78 -23.35 -15.14
C ASP A 162 -24.85 -22.80 -16.10
N SER A 163 -26.10 -23.26 -15.94
CA SER A 163 -27.25 -22.80 -16.72
C SER A 163 -27.58 -21.31 -16.54
N SER A 164 -27.05 -20.67 -15.50
CA SER A 164 -27.23 -19.24 -15.22
C SER A 164 -26.06 -18.40 -15.75
N GLY A 165 -25.06 -19.03 -16.38
CA GLY A 165 -23.88 -18.37 -16.91
C GLY A 165 -22.77 -18.10 -15.88
N ASN A 166 -22.90 -18.61 -14.65
CA ASN A 166 -21.86 -18.45 -13.63
C ASN A 166 -20.70 -19.41 -13.92
N ILE A 167 -19.47 -18.93 -13.74
CA ILE A 167 -18.27 -19.75 -13.88
C ILE A 167 -18.15 -20.70 -12.69
N VAL A 168 -18.23 -22.00 -12.95
CA VAL A 168 -18.20 -23.05 -11.91
C VAL A 168 -16.86 -23.78 -11.87
N ARG A 169 -16.18 -23.92 -13.01
CA ARG A 169 -14.90 -24.62 -13.10
C ARG A 169 -14.08 -24.08 -14.27
N LEU A 170 -12.76 -24.09 -14.09
CA LEU A 170 -11.79 -23.83 -15.14
C LEU A 170 -11.02 -25.10 -15.49
N TYR A 171 -10.52 -25.15 -16.71
CA TYR A 171 -9.63 -26.19 -17.18
C TYR A 171 -8.35 -25.55 -17.68
N ALA A 172 -7.23 -26.17 -17.37
CA ALA A 172 -5.93 -25.66 -17.71
C ALA A 172 -4.93 -26.78 -18.00
N THR A 173 -3.85 -26.46 -18.71
CA THR A 173 -2.66 -27.32 -18.83
C THR A 173 -1.52 -26.70 -18.02
N HIS A 174 -0.59 -27.51 -17.54
CA HIS A 174 0.62 -27.01 -16.85
C HIS A 174 1.86 -27.12 -17.74
N ASP A 175 2.91 -26.36 -17.39
CA ASP A 175 4.23 -26.49 -18.01
C ASP A 175 5.18 -27.26 -17.07
N PRO A 176 5.50 -28.55 -17.34
CA PRO A 176 6.35 -29.37 -16.46
C PRO A 176 7.75 -28.80 -16.22
N GLN A 177 8.26 -27.94 -17.12
CA GLN A 177 9.59 -27.33 -17.00
C GLN A 177 9.62 -26.14 -16.04
N THR A 178 8.47 -25.75 -15.48
CA THR A 178 8.34 -24.56 -14.62
C THR A 178 8.12 -24.89 -13.15
N ARG A 179 8.49 -26.10 -12.71
CA ARG A 179 8.31 -26.59 -11.34
C ARG A 179 8.94 -25.65 -10.30
N GLY A 180 8.17 -25.30 -9.28
CA GLY A 180 8.62 -24.47 -8.16
C GLY A 180 8.98 -23.06 -8.58
N ASP A 181 9.85 -22.40 -7.82
CA ASP A 181 10.34 -21.06 -8.14
C ASP A 181 11.49 -21.04 -9.16
N ALA A 182 11.79 -22.19 -9.79
CA ALA A 182 12.73 -22.25 -10.89
C ALA A 182 12.25 -21.31 -12.00
N GLY A 183 13.12 -20.35 -12.36
CA GLY A 183 12.86 -19.40 -13.43
C GLY A 183 12.52 -20.12 -14.74
N HIS A 184 11.77 -19.45 -15.60
CA HIS A 184 11.33 -20.02 -16.88
C HIS A 184 12.54 -20.48 -17.70
N ALA A 185 12.65 -21.79 -17.95
CA ALA A 185 13.61 -22.33 -18.90
C ALA A 185 13.32 -21.68 -20.27
N GLY A 186 14.24 -20.85 -20.77
CA GLY A 186 14.10 -20.20 -22.08
C GLY A 186 13.57 -18.77 -22.11
N GLY A 187 13.50 -18.04 -20.99
CA GLY A 187 13.28 -16.59 -21.01
C GLY A 187 11.83 -16.12 -21.29
N ARG A 188 10.88 -17.06 -21.38
CA ARG A 188 9.44 -16.79 -21.39
C ARG A 188 9.06 -15.98 -20.16
N LYS A 189 8.32 -14.87 -20.27
CA LYS A 189 7.94 -14.03 -19.11
C LYS A 189 6.44 -14.11 -18.83
N VAL A 190 6.07 -14.81 -17.77
CA VAL A 190 4.69 -14.82 -17.24
C VAL A 190 4.48 -13.58 -16.35
N LYS A 191 3.43 -12.81 -16.62
CA LYS A 191 3.24 -11.47 -16.03
C LYS A 191 2.73 -11.47 -14.59
N GLY A 192 2.03 -12.51 -14.16
CA GLY A 192 1.46 -12.56 -12.81
C GLY A 192 1.64 -13.91 -12.12
N THR A 193 1.50 -13.86 -10.81
CA THR A 193 1.55 -15.01 -9.92
C THR A 193 0.34 -14.97 -9.00
N ILE A 194 -0.36 -16.09 -8.88
CA ILE A 194 -1.53 -16.26 -8.02
C ILE A 194 -1.28 -17.35 -6.99
N HIS A 195 -1.97 -17.28 -5.86
CA HIS A 195 -1.94 -18.36 -4.87
C HIS A 195 -3.02 -19.39 -5.22
N TRP A 196 -2.89 -20.58 -4.66
CA TRP A 196 -3.73 -21.73 -4.93
C TRP A 196 -3.63 -22.71 -3.75
N VAL A 197 -4.53 -23.68 -3.70
CA VAL A 197 -4.43 -24.84 -2.81
C VAL A 197 -4.90 -26.09 -3.54
N SER A 198 -4.38 -27.28 -3.22
CA SER A 198 -4.91 -28.54 -3.75
C SER A 198 -6.31 -28.79 -3.21
N ALA A 199 -7.27 -29.11 -4.08
CA ALA A 199 -8.66 -29.31 -3.67
C ALA A 199 -8.80 -30.47 -2.67
N ALA A 200 -8.16 -31.61 -2.96
CA ALA A 200 -8.24 -32.82 -2.14
C ALA A 200 -7.52 -32.73 -0.79
N HIS A 201 -6.51 -31.86 -0.68
CA HIS A 201 -5.65 -31.76 0.52
C HIS A 201 -5.85 -30.45 1.31
N SER A 202 -6.66 -29.53 0.79
CA SER A 202 -6.96 -28.27 1.47
C SER A 202 -7.85 -28.49 2.71
N VAL A 203 -7.66 -27.64 3.71
CA VAL A 203 -8.45 -27.65 4.93
C VAL A 203 -9.59 -26.63 4.78
N PRO A 204 -10.85 -26.99 5.04
CA PRO A 204 -11.94 -26.02 5.12
C PRO A 204 -11.78 -25.17 6.39
N VAL A 205 -11.82 -23.85 6.23
CA VAL A 205 -11.62 -22.90 7.33
C VAL A 205 -12.63 -21.77 7.25
N GLU A 206 -13.08 -21.28 8.40
CA GLU A 206 -13.88 -20.06 8.47
C GLU A 206 -12.92 -18.85 8.50
N VAL A 207 -13.13 -17.88 7.62
CA VAL A 207 -12.36 -16.63 7.61
C VAL A 207 -13.29 -15.44 7.83
N ARG A 208 -12.94 -14.59 8.79
CA ARG A 208 -13.68 -13.38 9.14
C ARG A 208 -12.94 -12.16 8.65
N LEU A 209 -13.49 -11.52 7.63
CA LEU A 209 -12.94 -10.33 7.00
C LEU A 209 -13.51 -9.10 7.69
N TYR A 210 -12.72 -8.49 8.57
CA TYR A 210 -13.08 -7.23 9.21
C TYR A 210 -12.73 -6.04 8.33
N ASP A 211 -13.59 -5.03 8.37
CA ASP A 211 -13.40 -3.71 7.79
C ASP A 211 -13.69 -2.63 8.86
N ARG A 212 -13.63 -1.35 8.49
CA ARG A 212 -14.00 -0.23 9.34
C ARG A 212 -15.43 -0.41 9.85
N LEU A 213 -15.64 -0.20 11.15
CA LEU A 213 -16.95 -0.31 11.79
C LEU A 213 -17.94 0.75 11.31
N CYS A 214 -17.44 1.95 10.97
CA CYS A 214 -18.23 3.04 10.42
C CYS A 214 -17.72 3.43 9.04
N THR A 215 -18.62 3.87 8.16
CA THR A 215 -18.30 4.35 6.81
C THR A 215 -17.85 5.82 6.83
N ALA A 216 -18.39 6.62 7.75
CA ALA A 216 -18.01 8.01 7.95
C ALA A 216 -16.64 8.16 8.62
N GLU A 217 -15.85 9.16 8.20
CA GLU A 217 -14.57 9.50 8.83
C GLU A 217 -14.78 9.97 10.28
N SER A 218 -15.81 10.79 10.50
CA SER A 218 -16.26 11.25 11.82
C SER A 218 -17.71 10.84 12.10
N PRO A 219 -17.95 9.65 12.69
CA PRO A 219 -19.31 9.13 12.90
C PRO A 219 -20.15 9.92 13.92
N GLY A 220 -21.33 10.37 13.48
CA GLY A 220 -22.29 11.15 14.26
C GLY A 220 -21.93 12.63 14.45
N ASP A 221 -21.09 13.22 13.59
CA ASP A 221 -20.74 14.66 13.63
C ASP A 221 -21.77 15.55 12.90
N ASP A 222 -22.63 14.98 12.06
CA ASP A 222 -23.65 15.69 11.28
C ASP A 222 -25.02 15.81 11.97
N GLY A 223 -25.06 15.52 13.28
CA GLY A 223 -26.28 15.55 14.09
C GLY A 223 -27.18 14.31 13.96
N ARG A 224 -26.83 13.34 13.11
CA ARG A 224 -27.52 12.04 13.03
C ARG A 224 -26.98 11.06 14.07
N SER A 225 -27.67 9.94 14.25
CA SER A 225 -27.15 8.87 15.10
C SER A 225 -25.91 8.27 14.44
N PHE A 226 -24.81 8.10 15.19
CA PHE A 226 -23.61 7.46 14.65
C PHE A 226 -23.83 5.99 14.28
N VAL A 227 -24.93 5.38 14.77
CA VAL A 227 -25.37 4.03 14.38
C VAL A 227 -25.75 3.98 12.90
N ASP A 228 -26.26 5.09 12.35
CA ASP A 228 -26.61 5.20 10.92
C ASP A 228 -25.36 5.22 10.03
N ASP A 229 -24.19 5.54 10.60
CA ASP A 229 -22.90 5.51 9.91
C ASP A 229 -22.22 4.14 9.98
N LEU A 230 -22.86 3.11 10.56
CA LEU A 230 -22.30 1.77 10.64
C LEU A 230 -22.13 1.14 9.26
N ASN A 231 -20.99 0.50 9.07
CA ASN A 231 -20.69 -0.25 7.86
C ASN A 231 -21.36 -1.63 7.93
N PRO A 232 -22.36 -1.93 7.08
CA PRO A 232 -22.99 -3.25 7.05
C PRO A 232 -22.01 -4.36 6.61
N HIS A 233 -20.90 -3.98 5.95
CA HIS A 233 -19.83 -4.87 5.55
C HIS A 233 -18.61 -4.83 6.49
N SER A 234 -18.78 -4.29 7.71
CA SER A 234 -17.72 -4.26 8.74
C SER A 234 -17.21 -5.66 9.15
N LEU A 235 -18.02 -6.69 8.92
CA LEU A 235 -17.66 -8.09 9.03
C LEU A 235 -18.28 -8.87 7.88
N VAL A 236 -17.44 -9.56 7.11
CA VAL A 236 -17.86 -10.58 6.14
C VAL A 236 -17.31 -11.93 6.59
N VAL A 237 -18.19 -12.88 6.87
CA VAL A 237 -17.80 -14.26 7.21
C VAL A 237 -17.75 -15.09 5.94
N VAL A 238 -16.62 -15.78 5.73
CA VAL A 238 -16.35 -16.66 4.60
C VAL A 238 -16.21 -18.08 5.15
N PRO A 239 -17.29 -18.88 5.16
CA PRO A 239 -17.30 -20.18 5.84
C PRO A 239 -16.56 -21.28 5.07
N ASP A 240 -16.47 -21.15 3.74
CA ASP A 240 -15.97 -22.20 2.84
C ASP A 240 -14.57 -21.87 2.25
N ALA A 241 -13.79 -21.07 2.97
CA ALA A 241 -12.41 -20.80 2.54
C ALA A 241 -11.57 -22.09 2.63
N ARG A 242 -10.56 -22.18 1.76
CA ARG A 242 -9.69 -23.35 1.61
C ARG A 242 -8.25 -22.99 1.92
N ALA A 243 -7.73 -23.49 3.03
CA ALA A 243 -6.36 -23.29 3.49
C ALA A 243 -5.43 -24.42 3.03
N GLU A 244 -4.14 -24.14 2.87
CA GLU A 244 -3.13 -25.20 2.67
C GLU A 244 -3.08 -26.17 3.86
N ALA A 245 -2.65 -27.41 3.61
CA ALA A 245 -2.70 -28.51 4.59
C ALA A 245 -1.96 -28.21 5.91
N SER A 246 -0.91 -27.39 5.88
CA SER A 246 -0.13 -27.01 7.06
C SER A 246 -0.98 -26.32 8.13
N LEU A 247 -2.05 -25.61 7.73
CA LEU A 247 -2.94 -24.89 8.64
C LEU A 247 -3.92 -25.80 9.39
N ALA A 248 -3.98 -27.11 9.09
CA ALA A 248 -4.71 -28.07 9.92
C ALA A 248 -4.16 -28.11 11.36
N ALA A 249 -2.86 -27.86 11.51
CA ALA A 249 -2.16 -27.86 12.80
C ALA A 249 -2.05 -26.48 13.44
N ALA A 250 -2.66 -25.44 12.84
CA ALA A 250 -2.61 -24.08 13.36
C ALA A 250 -3.20 -24.01 14.78
N GLN A 251 -2.45 -23.42 15.70
CA GLN A 251 -2.85 -23.27 17.09
C GLN A 251 -3.60 -21.95 17.31
N PRO A 252 -4.60 -21.92 18.20
CA PRO A 252 -5.17 -20.69 18.74
C PRO A 252 -4.11 -19.66 19.11
N GLY A 253 -4.23 -18.43 18.61
CA GLY A 253 -3.29 -17.35 18.89
C GLY A 253 -2.11 -17.22 17.91
N GLU A 254 -1.98 -18.11 16.95
CA GLU A 254 -0.97 -17.98 15.89
C GLU A 254 -1.37 -16.94 14.83
N ARG A 255 -0.36 -16.37 14.18
CA ARG A 255 -0.52 -15.34 13.15
C ARG A 255 0.10 -15.81 11.86
N PHE A 256 -0.57 -15.54 10.75
CA PHE A 256 -0.14 -15.95 9.42
C PHE A 256 -0.29 -14.80 8.43
N GLN A 257 0.54 -14.77 7.41
CA GLN A 257 0.25 -13.99 6.20
C GLN A 257 -0.35 -14.94 5.17
N PHE A 258 -1.62 -14.74 4.83
CA PHE A 258 -2.22 -15.41 3.68
C PHE A 258 -1.75 -14.66 2.44
N GLU A 259 -0.96 -15.33 1.60
CA GLU A 259 -0.27 -14.67 0.49
C GLU A 259 -1.26 -13.97 -0.44
N ARG A 260 -1.00 -12.68 -0.73
CA ARG A 260 -1.87 -11.76 -1.49
C ARG A 260 -3.18 -11.33 -0.82
N GLN A 261 -3.54 -11.87 0.34
CA GLN A 261 -4.79 -11.54 1.02
C GLN A 261 -4.61 -10.59 2.21
N GLY A 262 -3.62 -10.84 3.06
CA GLY A 262 -3.40 -10.05 4.26
C GLY A 262 -2.80 -10.84 5.41
N TYR A 263 -2.86 -10.27 6.59
CA TYR A 263 -2.45 -10.92 7.83
C TYR A 263 -3.67 -11.39 8.61
N PHE A 264 -3.58 -12.61 9.12
CA PHE A 264 -4.66 -13.34 9.77
C PHE A 264 -4.20 -13.89 11.11
N PHE A 265 -5.17 -14.06 12.00
CA PHE A 265 -4.98 -14.53 13.36
C PHE A 265 -5.93 -15.70 13.62
N ALA A 266 -5.40 -16.82 14.10
CA ALA A 266 -6.22 -17.94 14.55
C ALA A 266 -6.96 -17.50 15.83
N ASP A 267 -8.27 -17.27 15.72
CA ASP A 267 -9.09 -16.71 16.78
C ASP A 267 -9.08 -17.66 17.99
N PRO A 268 -8.62 -17.21 19.17
CA PRO A 268 -8.43 -18.12 20.30
C PRO A 268 -9.73 -18.56 20.96
N GLU A 269 -10.80 -17.81 20.75
CA GLU A 269 -12.09 -18.07 21.37
C GLU A 269 -12.90 -19.10 20.59
N ASP A 270 -12.87 -19.04 19.26
CA ASP A 270 -13.72 -19.84 18.36
C ASP A 270 -12.96 -20.94 17.59
N SER A 271 -11.62 -20.86 17.48
CA SER A 271 -10.86 -21.93 16.83
C SER A 271 -10.92 -23.22 17.65
N ARG A 272 -11.14 -24.34 16.97
CA ARG A 272 -11.18 -25.69 17.55
C ARG A 272 -10.29 -26.64 16.73
N PRO A 273 -9.77 -27.74 17.31
CA PRO A 273 -9.06 -28.76 16.56
C PRO A 273 -9.87 -29.22 15.34
N GLY A 274 -9.27 -29.17 14.14
CA GLY A 274 -9.92 -29.53 12.88
C GLY A 274 -10.90 -28.50 12.30
N LYS A 275 -11.19 -27.40 13.03
CA LYS A 275 -12.04 -26.30 12.56
C LYS A 275 -11.45 -24.95 13.00
N PRO A 276 -10.33 -24.53 12.39
CA PRO A 276 -9.71 -23.25 12.72
C PRO A 276 -10.55 -22.09 12.17
N VAL A 277 -10.57 -20.99 12.92
CA VAL A 277 -11.28 -19.76 12.56
C VAL A 277 -10.26 -18.63 12.48
N PHE A 278 -10.20 -17.94 11.35
CA PHE A 278 -9.20 -16.91 11.13
C PHE A 278 -9.80 -15.51 11.05
N ASN A 279 -9.36 -14.62 11.92
CA ASN A 279 -9.67 -13.20 11.87
C ASN A 279 -8.67 -12.46 10.97
N ARG A 280 -9.14 -11.67 10.01
CA ARG A 280 -8.25 -10.75 9.27
C ARG A 280 -7.83 -9.61 10.19
N ILE A 281 -6.53 -9.55 10.48
CA ILE A 281 -5.93 -8.45 11.25
C ILE A 281 -5.96 -7.19 10.40
N VAL A 282 -5.32 -7.24 9.23
CA VAL A 282 -5.18 -6.14 8.27
C VAL A 282 -4.90 -6.71 6.87
N GLY A 283 -5.46 -6.07 5.82
CA GLY A 283 -5.16 -6.42 4.43
C GLY A 283 -3.73 -6.03 4.03
N LEU A 284 -3.25 -6.50 2.87
CA LEU A 284 -1.98 -6.01 2.30
C LEU A 284 -2.09 -4.56 1.82
N LYS A 285 -0.95 -3.93 1.53
CA LYS A 285 -0.93 -2.59 0.93
C LYS A 285 -1.48 -2.68 -0.49
N ASP A 286 -2.69 -2.19 -0.69
CA ASP A 286 -3.36 -2.27 -1.98
C ASP A 286 -2.99 -1.06 -2.85
N THR A 287 -2.09 -1.27 -3.82
CA THR A 287 -1.75 -0.26 -4.84
C THR A 287 -2.79 -0.25 -5.97
N TRP A 288 -3.63 -1.29 -6.09
CA TRP A 288 -4.52 -1.52 -7.24
C TRP A 288 -5.92 -0.92 -7.05
N ALA A 289 -6.46 -0.88 -5.82
CA ALA A 289 -7.75 -0.27 -5.52
C ALA A 289 -7.85 1.23 -5.91
N LYS A 290 -6.70 1.93 -6.01
CA LYS A 290 -6.61 3.31 -6.51
C LYS A 290 -6.78 3.45 -8.04
N ILE A 291 -6.62 2.35 -8.80
CA ILE A 291 -6.66 2.37 -10.26
C ILE A 291 -8.06 2.00 -10.78
N THR A 292 -8.76 1.05 -10.15
CA THR A 292 -10.11 0.64 -10.55
C THR A 292 -11.19 1.69 -10.25
N THR A 293 -11.01 2.54 -9.24
CA THR A 293 -11.90 3.70 -8.99
C THR A 293 -11.82 4.78 -10.07
N ARG A 294 -10.78 4.78 -10.92
CA ARG A 294 -10.62 5.75 -12.03
C ARG A 294 -11.15 5.27 -13.39
N ALA A 295 -11.58 4.01 -13.53
CA ALA A 295 -11.67 3.36 -14.84
C ALA A 295 -13.03 2.74 -15.21
N ALA A 296 -14.15 3.11 -14.58
CA ALA A 296 -15.47 2.66 -15.02
C ALA A 296 -16.47 3.82 -15.15
N PRO A 297 -16.89 4.20 -16.37
CA PRO A 297 -18.12 4.96 -16.57
C PRO A 297 -19.30 3.99 -16.46
N GLN A 298 -20.06 4.06 -15.37
CA GLN A 298 -21.30 3.31 -15.22
C GLN A 298 -22.33 3.79 -16.24
N LYS A 299 -22.77 2.89 -17.12
CA LYS A 299 -23.99 3.04 -17.91
C LYS A 299 -25.17 2.50 -17.10
N SER A 300 -26.16 3.35 -16.83
CA SER A 300 -27.44 2.98 -16.22
C SER A 300 -28.51 2.75 -17.28
N SER A 301 -29.44 1.83 -17.02
CA SER A 301 -30.71 1.64 -17.73
C SER A 301 -31.69 0.93 -16.76
N PRO A 302 -33.02 1.11 -16.91
CA PRO A 302 -33.78 2.20 -16.31
C PRO A 302 -34.67 1.71 -15.15
N ALA A 303 -34.76 2.50 -14.08
CA ALA A 303 -35.64 2.23 -12.95
C ALA A 303 -37.07 2.76 -13.18
N HIS A 304 -38.05 2.01 -12.69
CA HIS A 304 -39.42 2.45 -12.47
C HIS A 304 -39.43 3.68 -11.54
N LYS A 305 -40.06 4.78 -11.98
CA LYS A 305 -40.36 5.96 -11.14
C LYS A 305 -41.39 5.58 -10.06
N PRO A 306 -41.30 6.18 -8.86
CA PRO A 306 -42.16 7.33 -8.62
C PRO A 306 -41.47 8.55 -7.95
N VAL A 307 -41.90 9.70 -8.47
CA VAL A 307 -42.04 11.04 -7.87
C VAL A 307 -40.78 11.76 -7.35
N ALA A 308 -40.51 12.86 -8.04
CA ALA A 308 -39.39 13.76 -7.88
C ALA A 308 -39.37 14.49 -6.52
N ALA A 309 -38.28 14.29 -5.77
CA ALA A 309 -37.69 15.31 -4.93
C ALA A 309 -36.44 15.82 -5.65
N LYS A 310 -36.34 17.16 -5.79
CA LYS A 310 -35.28 17.85 -6.53
C LYS A 310 -33.89 17.42 -6.02
N GLU A 311 -33.10 16.89 -6.93
CA GLU A 311 -31.68 16.59 -6.76
C GLU A 311 -30.93 17.91 -6.49
N GLN A 312 -30.41 18.08 -5.26
CA GLN A 312 -29.46 19.15 -4.97
C GLN A 312 -28.07 18.67 -5.41
N ALA A 313 -27.43 19.46 -6.26
CA ALA A 313 -26.02 19.31 -6.66
C ALA A 313 -25.12 19.10 -5.42
N PRO A 314 -23.99 18.38 -5.54
CA PRO A 314 -23.04 18.24 -4.44
C PRO A 314 -22.67 19.63 -3.92
N ARG A 315 -22.90 19.88 -2.62
CA ARG A 315 -22.58 21.17 -2.01
C ARG A 315 -21.08 21.41 -2.19
N PRO A 316 -20.67 22.58 -2.69
CA PRO A 316 -19.28 22.99 -2.66
C PRO A 316 -18.76 22.88 -1.23
N ILE A 317 -17.50 22.45 -1.06
CA ILE A 317 -16.79 22.75 0.18
C ILE A 317 -16.82 24.28 0.26
N GLU A 318 -17.62 24.84 1.17
CA GLU A 318 -17.56 26.27 1.45
C GLU A 318 -16.18 26.54 2.03
N LEU A 319 -15.27 26.97 1.15
CA LEU A 319 -14.05 27.63 1.54
C LEU A 319 -14.49 28.96 2.14
N GLU A 320 -13.99 29.29 3.32
CA GLU A 320 -14.15 30.62 3.89
C GLU A 320 -13.74 31.68 2.85
N PRO A 321 -14.39 32.86 2.80
CA PRO A 321 -14.14 33.88 1.77
C PRO A 321 -12.66 34.23 1.59
N GLU A 322 -11.90 34.16 2.69
CA GLU A 322 -10.46 34.40 2.74
C GLU A 322 -9.63 33.30 2.04
N ALA A 323 -10.03 32.03 2.18
CA ALA A 323 -9.41 30.91 1.47
C ALA A 323 -9.75 30.94 -0.03
N VAL A 324 -10.94 31.40 -0.40
CA VAL A 324 -11.31 31.62 -1.81
C VAL A 324 -10.44 32.72 -2.41
N ALA A 325 -10.29 33.85 -1.72
CA ALA A 325 -9.46 34.96 -2.16
C ALA A 325 -7.99 34.54 -2.36
N LEU A 326 -7.39 33.86 -1.39
CA LEU A 326 -6.00 33.37 -1.49
C LEU A 326 -5.82 32.38 -2.65
N ARG A 327 -6.78 31.47 -2.85
CA ARG A 327 -6.76 30.52 -3.96
C ARG A 327 -6.76 31.24 -5.30
N ASP A 328 -7.69 32.17 -5.49
CA ASP A 328 -7.93 32.84 -6.77
C ASP A 328 -6.85 33.88 -7.08
N GLN A 329 -6.37 34.62 -6.07
CA GLN A 329 -5.33 35.62 -6.21
C GLN A 329 -3.95 35.01 -6.54
N HIS A 330 -3.64 33.84 -5.97
CA HIS A 330 -2.30 33.25 -6.05
C HIS A 330 -2.25 31.91 -6.83
N GLY A 331 -3.38 31.45 -7.36
CA GLY A 331 -3.50 30.20 -8.12
C GLY A 331 -3.16 28.95 -7.29
N LEU A 332 -3.50 28.95 -6.00
CA LEU A 332 -3.19 27.87 -5.06
C LEU A 332 -4.21 26.72 -5.17
N SER A 333 -3.89 25.56 -4.59
CA SER A 333 -4.90 24.52 -4.39
C SER A 333 -5.88 24.91 -3.27
N ALA A 334 -7.08 24.33 -3.29
CA ALA A 334 -8.09 24.57 -2.25
C ALA A 334 -7.55 24.23 -0.84
N GLU A 335 -6.76 23.18 -0.73
CA GLU A 335 -6.15 22.73 0.52
C GLU A 335 -5.06 23.70 1.00
N ALA A 336 -4.19 24.17 0.12
CA ALA A 336 -3.14 25.12 0.48
C ALA A 336 -3.74 26.47 0.90
N ALA A 337 -4.75 26.95 0.16
CA ALA A 337 -5.44 28.18 0.47
C ALA A 337 -6.22 28.09 1.80
N LYS A 338 -6.84 26.94 2.09
CA LYS A 338 -7.51 26.70 3.38
C LYS A 338 -6.54 26.70 4.55
N VAL A 339 -5.36 26.10 4.41
CA VAL A 339 -4.34 26.07 5.47
C VAL A 339 -3.80 27.47 5.74
N LEU A 340 -3.50 28.25 4.69
CA LEU A 340 -3.02 29.63 4.85
C LEU A 340 -4.10 30.56 5.44
N ALA A 341 -5.36 30.40 5.04
CA ALA A 341 -6.46 31.18 5.62
C ALA A 341 -6.68 30.85 7.11
N GLY A 342 -6.42 29.62 7.53
CA GLY A 342 -6.61 29.16 8.92
C GLY A 342 -5.51 29.55 9.89
N ASP A 343 -4.39 30.13 9.42
CA ASP A 343 -3.22 30.45 10.26
C ASP A 343 -2.63 31.81 9.86
N ALA A 344 -2.87 32.84 10.68
CA ALA A 344 -2.45 34.21 10.41
C ALA A 344 -0.93 34.38 10.38
N ALA A 345 -0.18 33.62 11.20
CA ALA A 345 1.28 33.70 11.23
C ALA A 345 1.87 33.05 9.97
N LEU A 346 1.34 31.89 9.58
CA LEU A 346 1.73 31.21 8.35
C LEU A 346 1.40 32.04 7.10
N ARG A 347 0.25 32.73 7.10
CA ARG A 347 -0.12 33.67 6.04
C ARG A 347 0.81 34.88 5.98
N THR A 348 1.13 35.49 7.12
CA THR A 348 2.05 36.63 7.17
C THR A 348 3.42 36.24 6.63
N LEU A 349 3.92 35.06 7.00
CA LEU A 349 5.16 34.51 6.47
C LEU A 349 5.05 34.20 4.97
N PHE A 350 3.92 33.64 4.50
CA PHE A 350 3.64 33.40 3.08
C PHE A 350 3.72 34.68 2.25
N GLU A 351 3.02 35.73 2.66
CA GLU A 351 2.99 37.01 1.95
C GLU A 351 4.37 37.69 1.94
N ALA A 352 5.08 37.66 3.09
CA ALA A 352 6.41 38.22 3.21
C ALA A 352 7.45 37.45 2.35
N THR A 353 7.39 36.11 2.32
CA THR A 353 8.26 35.29 1.47
C THR A 353 7.92 35.48 -0.01
N LEU A 354 6.64 35.58 -0.34
CA LEU A 354 6.18 35.80 -1.71
C LEU A 354 6.66 37.14 -2.28
N ALA A 355 6.77 38.18 -1.45
CA ALA A 355 7.34 39.46 -1.84
C ALA A 355 8.83 39.38 -2.21
N LEU A 356 9.57 38.41 -1.65
CA LEU A 356 10.99 38.19 -1.92
C LEU A 356 11.24 37.18 -3.04
N HIS A 357 10.33 36.22 -3.23
CA HIS A 357 10.38 35.22 -4.31
C HIS A 357 8.96 34.99 -4.90
N PRO A 358 8.64 35.59 -6.06
CA PRO A 358 7.28 35.67 -6.60
C PRO A 358 6.79 34.36 -7.25
N ASN A 359 6.93 33.23 -6.56
CA ASN A 359 6.40 31.92 -6.96
C ASN A 359 5.45 31.36 -5.88
N ALA A 360 4.21 31.82 -5.91
CA ALA A 360 3.22 31.51 -4.88
C ALA A 360 2.97 30.00 -4.69
N LYS A 361 3.01 29.20 -5.75
CA LYS A 361 2.82 27.75 -5.65
C LYS A 361 3.98 27.06 -4.94
N SER A 362 5.22 27.45 -5.26
CA SER A 362 6.41 26.89 -4.62
C SER A 362 6.48 27.30 -3.15
N VAL A 363 6.32 28.60 -2.88
CA VAL A 363 6.31 29.14 -1.51
C VAL A 363 5.21 28.50 -0.65
N ALA A 364 3.98 28.39 -1.17
CA ALA A 364 2.90 27.72 -0.46
C ALA A 364 3.19 26.23 -0.20
N ALA A 365 3.80 25.52 -1.17
CA ALA A 365 4.14 24.11 -0.99
C ALA A 365 5.16 23.91 0.15
N TRP A 366 6.16 24.78 0.27
CA TRP A 366 7.13 24.69 1.37
C TRP A 366 6.50 25.02 2.72
N LEU A 367 5.68 26.06 2.80
CA LEU A 367 5.01 26.46 4.05
C LEU A 367 3.97 25.42 4.51
N VAL A 368 3.11 24.97 3.60
CA VAL A 368 1.99 24.07 3.92
C VAL A 368 2.44 22.63 4.14
N ASN A 369 3.51 22.17 3.49
CA ASN A 369 3.96 20.79 3.63
C ASN A 369 5.06 20.61 4.67
N GLU A 370 5.97 21.58 4.83
CA GLU A 370 7.17 21.40 5.66
C GLU A 370 7.14 22.22 6.96
N LEU A 371 6.46 23.37 6.98
CA LEU A 371 6.36 24.23 8.17
C LEU A 371 5.00 24.13 8.89
N ARG A 372 4.02 23.44 8.29
CA ARG A 372 2.73 23.16 8.92
C ARG A 372 2.91 22.26 10.14
N GLY A 373 2.40 22.72 11.29
CA GLY A 373 2.45 21.98 12.56
C GLY A 373 3.65 22.34 13.46
N GLN A 374 4.47 23.31 13.07
CA GLN A 374 5.42 23.94 14.00
C GLN A 374 4.65 24.74 15.06
N ALA A 375 4.99 24.54 16.34
CA ALA A 375 4.22 25.06 17.48
C ALA A 375 4.18 26.60 17.57
N SER A 376 5.12 27.29 16.92
CA SER A 376 5.15 28.76 16.84
C SER A 376 5.96 29.19 15.61
N ILE A 377 5.28 29.55 14.52
CA ILE A 377 5.90 30.08 13.30
C ILE A 377 6.74 31.34 13.62
N ASP A 378 6.27 32.17 14.56
CA ASP A 378 6.94 33.40 14.99
C ASP A 378 8.22 33.16 15.81
N ALA A 379 8.45 31.93 16.27
CA ALA A 379 9.63 31.56 17.07
C ALA A 379 10.64 30.74 16.28
N LEU A 380 10.43 30.57 14.96
CA LEU A 380 11.37 29.86 14.12
C LEU A 380 12.67 30.65 13.97
N PRO A 381 13.83 29.98 13.92
CA PRO A 381 15.12 30.64 13.69
C PRO A 381 15.32 31.05 12.22
N LEU A 382 14.25 31.09 11.42
CA LEU A 382 14.24 31.50 10.02
C LEU A 382 12.98 32.32 9.73
N GLY A 383 13.15 33.41 8.98
CA GLY A 383 12.07 34.30 8.55
C GLY A 383 11.84 34.23 7.04
N ALA A 384 11.15 35.25 6.52
CA ALA A 384 10.78 35.31 5.11
C ALA A 384 11.98 35.30 4.16
N THR A 385 13.08 35.96 4.55
CA THR A 385 14.32 36.09 3.78
C THR A 385 15.02 34.76 3.62
N GLU A 386 15.21 34.03 4.72
CA GLU A 386 15.88 32.73 4.73
C GLU A 386 15.05 31.69 3.96
N LEU A 387 13.72 31.71 4.13
CA LEU A 387 12.84 30.82 3.40
C LEU A 387 12.86 31.14 1.89
N ALA A 388 12.83 32.41 1.50
CA ALA A 388 12.93 32.82 0.09
C ALA A 388 14.26 32.36 -0.53
N GLU A 389 15.37 32.44 0.21
CA GLU A 389 16.67 31.95 -0.23
C GLU A 389 16.64 30.45 -0.53
N LEU A 390 16.07 29.64 0.38
CA LEU A 390 15.93 28.20 0.19
C LEU A 390 15.05 27.86 -1.02
N VAL A 391 13.86 28.45 -1.11
CA VAL A 391 12.91 28.18 -2.19
C VAL A 391 13.53 28.52 -3.54
N ARG A 392 14.25 29.64 -3.64
CA ARG A 392 14.98 30.04 -4.85
C ARG A 392 16.05 29.02 -5.24
N LEU A 393 16.84 28.51 -4.29
CA LEU A 393 17.86 27.48 -4.59
C LEU A 393 17.25 26.20 -5.18
N VAL A 394 16.04 25.84 -4.77
CA VAL A 394 15.31 24.68 -5.31
C VAL A 394 14.70 25.00 -6.67
N ASP A 395 14.02 26.13 -6.80
CA ASP A 395 13.33 26.56 -8.03
C ASP A 395 14.32 26.79 -9.19
N ASP A 396 15.50 27.37 -8.89
CA ASP A 396 16.58 27.60 -9.85
C ASP A 396 17.34 26.30 -10.21
N GLY A 397 17.00 25.17 -9.55
CA GLY A 397 17.67 23.89 -9.74
C GLY A 397 19.08 23.82 -9.16
N ALA A 398 19.50 24.81 -8.37
CA ALA A 398 20.81 24.81 -7.71
C ALA A 398 20.94 23.67 -6.69
N ILE A 399 19.83 23.22 -6.10
CA ILE A 399 19.72 22.00 -5.29
C ILE A 399 18.45 21.21 -5.69
N SER A 400 18.39 19.91 -5.37
CA SER A 400 17.16 19.13 -5.60
C SER A 400 16.11 19.40 -4.53
N GLY A 401 14.83 19.12 -4.81
CA GLY A 401 13.77 19.25 -3.80
C GLY A 401 14.00 18.37 -2.56
N ALA A 402 14.66 17.22 -2.71
CA ALA A 402 15.04 16.37 -1.58
C ALA A 402 16.16 17.01 -0.74
N ALA A 403 17.18 17.58 -1.39
CA ALA A 403 18.23 18.33 -0.72
C ALA A 403 17.67 19.58 -0.02
N GLY A 404 16.69 20.26 -0.62
CA GLY A 404 16.01 21.40 -0.01
C GLY A 404 15.36 21.07 1.34
N LYS A 405 14.79 19.87 1.49
CA LYS A 405 14.20 19.42 2.77
C LYS A 405 15.27 19.20 3.85
N GLU A 406 16.41 18.62 3.46
CA GLU A 406 17.54 18.46 4.38
C GLU A 406 18.11 19.81 4.81
N VAL A 407 18.22 20.76 3.87
CA VAL A 407 18.67 22.13 4.16
C VAL A 407 17.68 22.82 5.10
N LEU A 408 16.37 22.72 4.86
CA LEU A 408 15.36 23.31 5.74
C LEU A 408 15.45 22.78 7.18
N ALA A 409 15.60 21.46 7.34
CA ALA A 409 15.75 20.85 8.66
C ALA A 409 17.00 21.36 9.40
N GLU A 410 18.12 21.54 8.68
CA GLU A 410 19.36 22.09 9.24
C GLU A 410 19.24 23.59 9.55
N MET A 411 18.54 24.36 8.71
CA MET A 411 18.25 25.78 8.98
C MET A 411 17.44 25.93 10.27
N LEU A 412 16.43 25.08 10.47
CA LEU A 412 15.64 25.04 11.69
C LEU A 412 16.44 24.62 12.94
N ALA A 413 17.45 23.77 12.78
CA ALA A 413 18.27 23.29 13.89
C ALA A 413 19.42 24.25 14.25
N SER A 414 20.03 24.89 13.26
CA SER A 414 21.30 25.63 13.41
C SER A 414 21.18 27.14 13.23
N GLY A 415 20.09 27.63 12.61
CA GLY A 415 19.93 29.03 12.21
C GLY A 415 20.87 29.47 11.09
N LYS A 416 21.64 28.56 10.49
CA LYS A 416 22.56 28.90 9.39
C LYS A 416 21.77 29.21 8.09
N PRO A 417 22.27 30.13 7.24
CA PRO A 417 21.68 30.39 5.92
C PRO A 417 21.71 29.17 5.00
N ALA A 418 20.73 29.09 4.09
CA ALA A 418 20.57 27.96 3.17
C ALA A 418 21.82 27.76 2.30
N ALA A 419 22.39 28.86 1.77
CA ALA A 419 23.58 28.82 0.93
C ALA A 419 24.81 28.24 1.66
N GLN A 420 24.97 28.53 2.95
CA GLN A 420 26.08 28.02 3.75
C GLN A 420 25.92 26.52 4.00
N ILE A 421 24.73 26.06 4.35
CA ILE A 421 24.45 24.62 4.57
C ILE A 421 24.67 23.84 3.27
N VAL A 422 24.24 24.39 2.14
CA VAL A 422 24.43 23.78 0.82
C VAL A 422 25.93 23.65 0.47
N ALA A 423 26.75 24.64 0.82
CA ALA A 423 28.20 24.59 0.64
C ALA A 423 28.86 23.58 1.59
N ASP A 424 28.56 23.66 2.89
CA ASP A 424 29.12 22.78 3.93
C ASP A 424 28.83 21.30 3.64
N LYS A 425 27.64 20.99 3.11
CA LYS A 425 27.19 19.62 2.81
C LYS A 425 27.42 19.17 1.35
N GLY A 426 27.93 20.04 0.49
CA GLY A 426 28.18 19.73 -0.92
C GLY A 426 26.92 19.37 -1.72
N LEU A 427 25.79 20.03 -1.43
CA LEU A 427 24.46 19.68 -1.96
C LEU A 427 24.12 20.34 -3.30
N ARG A 428 25.01 21.18 -3.86
CA ARG A 428 24.79 21.82 -5.16
C ARG A 428 24.64 20.79 -6.26
N GLN A 429 23.65 20.98 -7.13
CA GLN A 429 23.45 20.08 -8.25
C GLN A 429 24.68 20.06 -9.16
N ILE A 430 25.12 18.85 -9.49
CA ILE A 430 26.17 18.61 -10.47
C ILE A 430 25.51 18.64 -11.85
N ALA A 431 25.57 19.81 -12.49
CA ALA A 431 25.05 20.03 -13.84
C ALA A 431 26.10 19.77 -14.94
N ASP A 432 27.38 19.62 -14.56
CA ASP A 432 28.48 19.35 -15.48
C ASP A 432 28.70 17.84 -15.68
N ALA A 433 28.74 17.42 -16.94
CA ALA A 433 29.03 16.05 -17.32
C ALA A 433 30.44 15.62 -16.86
N GLY A 434 31.42 16.52 -16.91
CA GLY A 434 32.81 16.22 -16.55
C GLY A 434 32.99 15.85 -15.08
N ALA A 435 32.22 16.48 -14.18
CA ALA A 435 32.25 16.18 -12.74
C ALA A 435 31.48 14.89 -12.37
N LEU A 436 30.49 14.49 -13.17
CA LEU A 436 29.66 13.30 -12.91
C LEU A 436 30.24 12.02 -13.57
N GLU A 437 30.97 12.15 -14.67
CA GLU A 437 31.61 11.03 -15.39
C GLU A 437 32.49 10.12 -14.51
N PRO A 438 33.35 10.63 -13.60
CA PRO A 438 34.14 9.80 -12.69
C PRO A 438 33.30 9.00 -11.70
N VAL A 439 32.22 9.59 -11.19
CA VAL A 439 31.31 8.93 -10.25
C VAL A 439 30.54 7.80 -10.93
N VAL A 440 30.08 8.04 -12.16
CA VAL A 440 29.44 7.01 -12.99
C VAL A 440 30.42 5.87 -13.26
N ALA A 441 31.65 6.18 -13.67
CA ALA A 441 32.68 5.18 -13.93
C ALA A 441 32.97 4.31 -12.70
N GLN A 442 33.07 4.92 -11.52
CA GLN A 442 33.28 4.20 -10.27
C GLN A 442 32.09 3.29 -9.93
N VAL A 443 30.85 3.79 -10.03
CA VAL A 443 29.65 2.98 -9.79
C VAL A 443 29.57 1.78 -10.72
N LEU A 444 29.93 1.95 -12.00
CA LEU A 444 29.96 0.84 -12.96
C LEU A 444 31.09 -0.15 -12.68
N ALA A 445 32.28 0.34 -12.30
CA ALA A 445 33.42 -0.50 -11.93
C ALA A 445 33.13 -1.35 -10.69
N ASP A 446 32.54 -0.76 -9.64
CA ASP A 446 32.15 -1.44 -8.40
C ASP A 446 31.04 -2.48 -8.61
N ASN A 447 30.39 -2.46 -9.78
CA ASN A 447 29.27 -3.34 -10.13
C ASN A 447 29.52 -4.10 -11.43
N ALA A 448 30.77 -4.53 -11.68
CA ALA A 448 31.19 -5.21 -12.92
C ALA A 448 30.27 -6.39 -13.32
N ASP A 449 29.82 -7.21 -12.37
CA ASP A 449 28.89 -8.33 -12.63
C ASP A 449 27.50 -7.87 -13.11
N ALA A 450 27.02 -6.73 -12.61
CA ALA A 450 25.78 -6.13 -13.09
C ALA A 450 25.99 -5.52 -14.49
N VAL A 451 27.15 -4.93 -14.76
CA VAL A 451 27.51 -4.40 -16.08
C VAL A 451 27.55 -5.52 -17.12
N ALA A 452 28.15 -6.65 -16.79
CA ALA A 452 28.17 -7.83 -17.66
C ALA A 452 26.75 -8.32 -17.99
N ARG A 453 25.86 -8.40 -16.98
CA ARG A 453 24.45 -8.77 -17.17
C ARG A 453 23.67 -7.75 -18.00
N TYR A 454 23.96 -6.46 -17.84
CA TYR A 454 23.36 -5.40 -18.66
C TYR A 454 23.76 -5.53 -20.13
N ARG A 455 25.05 -5.75 -20.39
CA ARG A 455 25.60 -5.98 -21.74
C ARG A 455 25.10 -7.30 -22.36
N ALA A 456 24.82 -8.31 -21.54
CA ALA A 456 24.17 -9.56 -21.96
C ALA A 456 22.65 -9.43 -22.25
N GLY A 457 22.09 -8.22 -22.22
CA GLY A 457 20.71 -7.94 -22.64
C GLY A 457 19.73 -7.60 -21.51
N ASN A 458 20.14 -7.62 -20.24
CA ASN A 458 19.28 -7.22 -19.13
C ASN A 458 19.22 -5.69 -18.97
N LYS A 459 18.55 -5.01 -19.91
CA LYS A 459 18.44 -3.55 -19.94
C LYS A 459 17.68 -2.93 -18.76
N ASN A 460 16.98 -3.74 -17.95
CA ASN A 460 16.28 -3.28 -16.74
C ASN A 460 17.24 -2.80 -15.64
N LEU A 461 18.53 -3.18 -15.70
CA LEU A 461 19.54 -2.76 -14.75
C LEU A 461 19.91 -1.27 -14.87
N LEU A 462 19.54 -0.61 -15.98
CA LEU A 462 19.81 0.80 -16.18
C LEU A 462 19.26 1.67 -15.04
N GLY A 463 18.01 1.43 -14.63
CA GLY A 463 17.40 2.17 -13.52
C GLY A 463 18.11 1.95 -12.19
N ALA A 464 18.69 0.76 -11.99
CA ALA A 464 19.46 0.45 -10.79
C ALA A 464 20.79 1.23 -10.77
N PHE A 465 21.51 1.29 -11.90
CA PHE A 465 22.74 2.09 -12.00
C PHE A 465 22.48 3.58 -11.80
N VAL A 466 21.42 4.12 -12.43
CA VAL A 466 21.02 5.52 -12.20
C VAL A 466 20.70 5.75 -10.72
N GLY A 467 19.96 4.84 -10.06
CA GLY A 467 19.71 4.91 -8.62
C GLY A 467 20.97 4.88 -7.77
N MET A 468 21.98 4.08 -8.13
CA MET A 468 23.27 4.03 -7.45
C MET A 468 24.08 5.31 -7.63
N VAL A 469 24.08 5.90 -8.83
CA VAL A 469 24.71 7.21 -9.10
C VAL A 469 24.01 8.32 -8.30
N MET A 470 22.68 8.31 -8.24
CA MET A 470 21.91 9.24 -7.41
C MET A 470 22.24 9.08 -5.92
N LYS A 471 22.43 7.85 -5.44
CA LYS A 471 22.83 7.58 -4.05
C LYS A 471 24.27 8.02 -3.76
N ALA A 472 25.21 7.72 -4.66
CA ALA A 472 26.62 8.08 -4.52
C ALA A 472 26.82 9.61 -4.49
N THR A 473 26.00 10.34 -5.25
CA THR A 473 26.00 11.81 -5.28
C THR A 473 25.08 12.44 -4.22
N ARG A 474 24.46 11.65 -3.33
CA ARG A 474 23.49 12.13 -2.34
C ARG A 474 22.36 12.98 -2.95
N GLY A 475 21.97 12.66 -4.18
CA GLY A 475 20.92 13.36 -4.93
C GLY A 475 21.34 14.70 -5.54
N SER A 476 22.64 15.02 -5.57
CA SER A 476 23.15 16.21 -6.27
C SER A 476 23.28 16.00 -7.79
N ALA A 477 23.34 14.77 -8.29
CA ALA A 477 23.30 14.54 -9.73
C ALA A 477 21.91 14.83 -10.31
N SER A 478 21.85 15.44 -11.50
CA SER A 478 20.62 15.47 -12.28
C SER A 478 20.24 14.05 -12.73
N PRO A 479 19.01 13.56 -12.48
CA PRO A 479 18.59 12.23 -12.91
C PRO A 479 18.70 12.00 -14.42
N LYS A 480 18.50 13.08 -15.21
CA LYS A 480 18.61 13.04 -16.66
C LYS A 480 20.07 12.87 -17.08
N LEU A 481 20.97 13.70 -16.54
CA LEU A 481 22.40 13.64 -16.86
C LEU A 481 23.04 12.33 -16.38
N ALA A 482 22.69 11.86 -15.17
CA ALA A 482 23.13 10.58 -14.64
C ALA A 482 22.73 9.43 -15.56
N ARG A 483 21.49 9.45 -16.07
CA ARG A 483 21.02 8.45 -17.02
C ARG A 483 21.78 8.48 -18.35
N GLU A 484 21.94 9.67 -18.94
CA GLU A 484 22.65 9.85 -20.21
C GLU A 484 24.11 9.35 -20.12
N LEU A 485 24.81 9.67 -19.03
CA LEU A 485 26.19 9.23 -18.81
C LEU A 485 26.32 7.72 -18.55
N VAL A 486 25.38 7.15 -17.78
CA VAL A 486 25.33 5.70 -17.54
C VAL A 486 25.05 4.95 -18.85
N GLU A 487 24.10 5.42 -19.66
CA GLU A 487 23.82 4.84 -20.99
C GLU A 487 25.07 4.93 -21.89
N LYS A 488 25.72 6.10 -21.95
CA LYS A 488 26.94 6.34 -22.74
C LYS A 488 28.10 5.42 -22.36
N GLN A 489 28.35 5.17 -21.08
CA GLN A 489 29.46 4.33 -20.62
C GLN A 489 29.17 2.82 -20.72
N LEU A 490 27.89 2.43 -20.68
CA LEU A 490 27.50 1.02 -20.75
C LEU A 490 27.50 0.43 -22.17
N GLY A 491 27.33 1.27 -23.20
CA GLY A 491 27.18 0.85 -24.60
C GLY A 491 25.73 0.61 -24.97
#